data_AF-A0A1B3XT85-F1
#
_entry.id   AF-A0A1B3XT85-F1
#
_cell.length_a   1.000
_cell.length_b   1.000
_cell.length_c   1.000
_cell.angle_alpha   90.00
_cell.angle_beta   90.00
_cell.angle_gamma   90.00
#
_symmetry.space_group_name_H-M   'P 1'
#
loop_
_entity.id
_entity.type
_entity.pdbx_description
1 polymer ?
#
loop_
_entity_poly.entity_id
_entity_poly.type
_entity_poly.pdbx_seq_one_letter_code
_entity_poly.pdbx_strand_id
1 'polypeptide(L)'
;MDKAQIAKDIRGAIKSGQLETLKNSLEKEPEMLTWVTPFGTWLHIAAAHGHLEIIKYLINAGIDTNAQGGTFSTNALERAATKGHLDIVEYLINQNVEIDTSESDRNPLFAAIYGGHLDIVKYLVQNGIDITVKYTGDTMKDMGAYEFAIERGQTEIAEYLKQKIDEKE
;
A
#
# COMPACT_ATOMS: atom_id res chain seq x y z
N MET A 1 6.06 29.13 10.93
CA MET A 1 5.50 28.80 9.61
C MET A 1 4.19 28.04 9.85
N ASP A 2 3.14 28.27 9.06
CA ASP A 2 1.86 27.57 9.26
C ASP A 2 2.03 26.08 8.96
N LYS A 3 1.76 25.19 9.93
CA LYS A 3 1.93 23.73 9.78
C LYS A 3 1.15 23.19 8.59
N ALA A 4 0.02 23.80 8.22
CA ALA A 4 -0.74 23.40 7.04
C ALA A 4 0.02 23.70 5.73
N GLN A 5 0.74 24.82 5.68
CA GLN A 5 1.59 25.17 4.55
C GLN A 5 2.81 24.24 4.47
N ILE A 6 3.46 23.93 5.60
CA ILE A 6 4.57 22.95 5.66
C ILE A 6 4.10 21.58 5.15
N ALA A 7 2.95 21.10 5.64
CA ALA A 7 2.36 19.84 5.21
C ALA A 7 2.06 19.83 3.70
N LYS A 8 1.61 20.96 3.15
CA LYS A 8 1.35 21.10 1.71
C LYS A 8 2.64 21.02 0.90
N ASP A 9 3.72 21.65 1.38
CA ASP A 9 5.02 21.66 0.71
C ASP A 9 5.69 20.28 0.77
N ILE A 10 5.70 19.63 1.95
CA ILE A 10 6.15 18.25 2.12
C ILE A 10 5.39 17.31 1.18
N ARG A 11 4.05 17.39 1.17
CA ARG A 11 3.23 16.58 0.25
C ARG A 11 3.59 16.85 -1.21
N GLY A 12 3.79 18.10 -1.59
CA GLY A 12 4.19 18.48 -2.95
C GLY A 12 5.54 17.87 -3.35
N ALA A 13 6.51 17.93 -2.44
CA ALA A 13 7.82 17.31 -2.61
C ALA A 13 7.71 15.79 -2.79
N ILE A 14 6.96 15.11 -1.92
CA ILE A 14 6.75 13.66 -2.00
C ILE A 14 6.09 13.28 -3.32
N LYS A 15 4.99 13.93 -3.70
CA LYS A 15 4.29 13.63 -4.97
C LYS A 15 5.21 13.75 -6.19
N SER A 16 6.15 14.69 -6.14
CA SER A 16 7.07 15.01 -7.23
C SER A 16 8.42 14.27 -7.14
N GLY A 17 8.62 13.38 -6.16
CA GLY A 17 9.87 12.65 -5.98
C GLY A 17 11.06 13.48 -5.47
N GLN A 18 10.81 14.66 -4.90
CA GLN A 18 11.86 15.57 -4.46
C GLN A 18 12.39 15.19 -3.06
N LEU A 19 13.24 14.17 -3.01
CA LEU A 19 13.80 13.64 -1.75
C LEU A 19 14.55 14.70 -0.94
N GLU A 20 15.41 15.50 -1.58
CA GLU A 20 16.20 16.51 -0.85
C GLU A 20 15.33 17.63 -0.27
N THR A 21 14.27 18.03 -0.98
CA THR A 21 13.28 18.99 -0.45
C THR A 21 12.58 18.41 0.78
N LEU A 22 12.17 17.13 0.72
CA LEU A 22 11.57 16.43 1.85
C LEU A 22 12.52 16.36 3.05
N LYS A 23 13.77 15.95 2.84
CA LYS A 23 14.80 15.88 3.89
C LYS A 23 14.95 17.21 4.60
N ASN A 24 15.20 18.27 3.83
CA ASN A 24 15.34 19.62 4.36
C ASN A 24 14.12 20.10 5.16
N SER A 25 12.90 19.69 4.76
CA SER A 25 11.68 20.01 5.51
C SER A 25 11.59 19.24 6.84
N LEU A 26 11.89 17.94 6.85
CA LEU A 26 11.81 17.11 8.06
C LEU A 26 12.98 17.36 9.03
N GLU A 27 14.15 17.76 8.55
CA GLU A 27 15.25 18.20 9.41
C GLU A 27 14.91 19.49 10.18
N LYS A 28 14.16 20.39 9.55
CA LYS A 28 13.71 21.65 10.17
C LYS A 28 12.53 21.45 11.12
N GLU A 29 11.63 20.53 10.79
CA GLU A 29 10.37 20.29 11.52
C GLU A 29 10.16 18.77 11.72
N PRO A 30 10.93 18.11 12.60
CA PRO A 30 10.89 16.66 12.76
C PRO A 30 9.53 16.12 13.22
N GLU A 31 8.72 16.91 13.92
CA GLU A 31 7.38 16.49 14.35
C GLU A 31 6.43 16.26 13.17
N MET A 32 6.80 16.71 11.97
CA MET A 32 6.02 16.43 10.77
C MET A 32 6.02 14.93 10.45
N LEU A 33 6.95 14.12 10.96
CA LEU A 33 6.93 12.66 10.79
C LEU A 33 5.65 12.00 11.30
N THR A 34 5.06 12.52 12.38
CA THR A 34 3.80 12.01 12.95
C THR A 34 2.56 12.68 12.35
N TRP A 35 2.74 13.57 11.36
CA TRP A 35 1.63 14.33 10.79
C TRP A 35 0.79 13.47 9.84
N VAL A 36 -0.52 13.51 10.03
CA VAL A 36 -1.49 12.80 9.18
C VAL A 36 -2.28 13.81 8.37
N THR A 37 -2.36 13.58 7.06
CA THR A 37 -3.21 14.36 6.17
C THR A 37 -4.50 13.59 5.83
N PRO A 38 -5.51 14.22 5.21
CA PRO A 38 -6.64 13.47 4.64
C PRO A 38 -6.21 12.39 3.62
N PHE A 39 -4.98 12.47 3.10
CA PHE A 39 -4.40 11.48 2.19
C PHE A 39 -3.53 10.45 2.92
N GLY A 40 -3.48 10.43 4.26
CA GLY A 40 -2.62 9.57 5.07
C GLY A 40 -1.29 10.22 5.47
N THR A 41 -0.39 9.39 6.00
CA THR A 41 0.99 9.79 6.34
C THR A 41 1.85 9.99 5.09
N TRP A 42 3.07 10.48 5.26
CA TRP A 42 4.03 10.63 4.16
C TRP A 42 4.36 9.30 3.47
N LEU A 43 4.38 8.20 4.23
CA LEU A 43 4.63 6.86 3.70
C LEU A 43 3.53 6.45 2.71
N HIS A 44 2.25 6.72 3.04
CA HIS A 44 1.12 6.45 2.15
C HIS A 44 1.18 7.25 0.85
N ILE A 45 1.59 8.52 0.93
CA ILE A 45 1.67 9.40 -0.23
C ILE A 45 2.81 8.95 -1.13
N ALA A 46 3.97 8.61 -0.56
CA ALA A 46 5.12 8.10 -1.30
C ALA A 46 4.81 6.76 -1.98
N ALA A 47 4.17 5.84 -1.26
CA ALA A 47 3.73 4.55 -1.80
C ALA A 47 2.75 4.71 -2.96
N ALA A 48 1.78 5.63 -2.86
CA ALA A 48 0.85 5.87 -3.95
C ALA A 48 1.50 6.47 -5.23
N HIS A 49 2.66 7.11 -5.10
CA HIS A 49 3.35 7.79 -6.21
C HIS A 49 4.60 7.07 -6.71
N GLY A 50 4.97 5.91 -6.14
CA GLY A 50 6.08 5.10 -6.65
C GLY A 50 7.47 5.60 -6.25
N HIS A 51 7.60 6.34 -5.14
CA HIS A 51 8.89 6.93 -4.73
C HIS A 51 9.62 6.09 -3.68
N LEU A 52 10.24 4.99 -4.09
CA LEU A 52 10.94 4.05 -3.20
C LEU A 52 12.04 4.71 -2.34
N GLU A 53 12.85 5.60 -2.91
CA GLU A 53 13.92 6.28 -2.15
C GLU A 53 13.37 7.21 -1.06
N ILE A 54 12.19 7.79 -1.28
CA ILE A 54 11.47 8.54 -0.24
C ILE A 54 10.98 7.60 0.86
N ILE A 55 10.43 6.43 0.51
CA ILE A 55 10.01 5.42 1.47
C ILE A 55 11.18 4.98 2.36
N LYS A 56 12.31 4.61 1.76
CA LYS A 56 13.53 4.22 2.49
C LYS A 56 13.94 5.30 3.49
N TYR A 57 13.96 6.56 3.05
CA TYR A 57 14.28 7.68 3.93
C TYR A 57 13.28 7.84 5.08
N LEU A 58 11.97 7.82 4.80
CA LEU A 58 10.94 7.99 5.82
C LEU A 58 10.98 6.89 6.89
N ILE A 59 11.19 5.63 6.48
CA ILE A 59 11.35 4.51 7.42
C ILE A 59 12.59 4.69 8.28
N ASN A 60 13.73 5.05 7.67
CA ASN A 60 14.97 5.33 8.41
C ASN A 60 14.84 6.53 9.36
N ALA A 61 13.98 7.50 9.03
CA ALA A 61 13.67 8.65 9.86
C ALA A 61 12.68 8.33 11.00
N GLY A 62 12.18 7.09 11.10
CA GLY A 62 11.30 6.64 12.17
C GLY A 62 9.82 7.00 11.96
N ILE A 63 9.36 7.13 10.71
CA ILE A 63 7.92 7.20 10.45
C ILE A 63 7.25 5.91 10.92
N ASP A 64 6.05 6.02 11.50
CA ASP A 64 5.23 4.86 11.82
C ASP A 64 4.79 4.17 10.52
N THR A 65 5.29 2.95 10.29
CA THR A 65 5.00 2.16 9.10
C THR A 65 3.63 1.51 9.10
N ASN A 66 3.06 1.30 10.29
CA ASN A 66 1.77 0.65 10.49
C ASN A 66 0.67 1.68 10.74
N ALA A 67 0.99 2.98 10.68
CA ALA A 67 0.01 4.04 10.80
C ALA A 67 -1.13 3.81 9.81
N GLN A 68 -2.36 3.76 10.31
CA GLN A 68 -3.54 3.83 9.46
C GLN A 68 -3.83 5.31 9.18
N GLY A 69 -4.10 5.67 7.93
CA GLY A 69 -4.24 7.09 7.61
C GLY A 69 -4.99 7.45 6.34
N GLY A 70 -5.63 8.61 6.43
CA GLY A 70 -6.39 9.21 5.34
C GLY A 70 -7.80 8.68 5.22
N THR A 71 -8.57 9.26 4.30
CA THR A 71 -10.01 9.02 4.15
C THR A 71 -10.38 7.54 3.96
N PHE A 72 -9.47 6.72 3.45
CA PHE A 72 -9.72 5.32 3.11
C PHE A 72 -9.20 4.32 4.15
N SER A 73 -8.55 4.78 5.23
CA SER A 73 -7.99 3.92 6.29
C SER A 73 -7.10 2.77 5.80
N THR A 74 -6.49 2.90 4.61
CA THR A 74 -5.57 1.92 4.03
C THR A 74 -4.16 2.14 4.54
N ASN A 75 -3.34 1.09 4.58
CA ASN A 75 -1.90 1.20 4.87
C ASN A 75 -1.08 1.55 3.60
N ALA A 76 0.24 1.73 3.76
CA ALA A 76 1.12 2.06 2.64
C ALA A 76 1.28 0.90 1.63
N LEU A 77 1.25 -0.35 2.11
CA LEU A 77 1.40 -1.56 1.28
C LEU A 77 0.22 -1.71 0.31
N GLU A 78 -1.01 -1.53 0.77
CA GLU A 78 -2.22 -1.55 -0.06
C GLU A 78 -2.18 -0.50 -1.16
N ARG A 79 -1.65 0.69 -0.87
CA ARG A 79 -1.54 1.77 -1.87
C ARG A 79 -0.51 1.45 -2.94
N ALA A 80 0.65 0.91 -2.55
CA ALA A 80 1.64 0.43 -3.50
C ALA A 80 1.06 -0.69 -4.38
N ALA A 81 0.38 -1.65 -3.76
CA ALA A 81 -0.27 -2.77 -4.42
C ALA A 81 -1.34 -2.31 -5.42
N THR A 82 -2.23 -1.39 -5.02
CA THR A 82 -3.27 -0.82 -5.91
C THR A 82 -2.67 -0.08 -7.12
N LYS A 83 -1.51 0.56 -6.92
CA LYS A 83 -0.87 1.41 -7.94
C LYS A 83 0.16 0.69 -8.79
N GLY A 84 0.49 -0.55 -8.50
CA GLY A 84 1.40 -1.36 -9.33
C GLY A 84 2.88 -1.14 -9.01
N HIS A 85 3.22 -0.63 -7.82
CA HIS A 85 4.61 -0.36 -7.44
C HIS A 85 5.22 -1.58 -6.74
N LEU A 86 5.60 -2.59 -7.53
CA LEU A 86 6.13 -3.87 -7.03
C LEU A 86 7.40 -3.66 -6.16
N ASP A 87 8.33 -2.82 -6.58
CA ASP A 87 9.56 -2.51 -5.85
C ASP A 87 9.30 -1.99 -4.43
N ILE A 88 8.23 -1.22 -4.26
CA ILE A 88 7.76 -0.74 -2.96
C ILE A 88 7.08 -1.84 -2.16
N VAL A 89 6.25 -2.68 -2.80
CA VAL A 89 5.62 -3.84 -2.15
C VAL A 89 6.68 -4.77 -1.57
N GLU A 90 7.69 -5.12 -2.39
CA GLU A 90 8.81 -5.96 -1.99
C GLU A 90 9.55 -5.34 -0.79
N TYR A 91 9.87 -4.05 -0.88
CA TYR A 91 10.59 -3.35 0.19
C TYR A 91 9.79 -3.32 1.50
N LEU A 92 8.51 -2.96 1.47
CA LEU A 92 7.69 -2.85 2.69
C LEU A 92 7.51 -4.22 3.37
N ILE A 93 7.29 -5.29 2.61
CA ILE A 93 7.21 -6.65 3.17
C ILE A 93 8.54 -7.05 3.83
N ASN A 94 9.68 -6.72 3.20
CA ASN A 94 11.00 -6.96 3.77
C ASN A 94 11.35 -6.09 4.99
N GLN A 95 10.59 -5.01 5.24
CA GLN A 95 10.71 -4.18 6.44
C GLN A 95 9.77 -4.62 7.57
N ASN A 96 9.14 -5.79 7.44
CA ASN A 96 8.16 -6.33 8.39
C ASN A 96 6.99 -5.36 8.66
N VAL A 97 6.60 -4.55 7.66
CA VAL A 97 5.37 -3.77 7.75
C VAL A 97 4.22 -4.75 7.92
N GLU A 98 3.37 -4.48 8.92
CA GLU A 98 2.30 -5.40 9.28
C GLU A 98 1.34 -5.53 8.10
N ILE A 99 1.19 -6.77 7.60
CA ILE A 99 0.12 -7.11 6.67
C ILE A 99 -1.15 -7.24 7.52
N ASP A 100 -1.78 -6.09 7.80
CA ASP A 100 -3.09 -6.08 8.43
C ASP A 100 -4.08 -6.75 7.47
N THR A 101 -4.69 -7.83 7.91
CA THR A 101 -5.72 -8.59 7.19
C THR A 101 -6.95 -8.78 8.07
N SER A 102 -7.00 -8.06 9.19
CA SER A 102 -8.09 -8.14 10.18
C SER A 102 -9.43 -7.69 9.58
N GLU A 103 -9.38 -6.79 8.60
CA GLU A 103 -10.49 -6.43 7.74
C GLU A 103 -10.08 -6.72 6.29
N SER A 104 -10.87 -7.50 5.55
CA SER A 104 -10.46 -7.97 4.23
C SER A 104 -10.58 -6.91 3.13
N ASP A 105 -11.26 -5.79 3.39
CA ASP A 105 -11.19 -4.58 2.58
C ASP A 105 -9.85 -3.82 2.75
N ARG A 106 -9.06 -4.18 3.77
CA ARG A 106 -7.71 -3.69 4.05
C ARG A 106 -6.63 -4.72 3.72
N ASN A 107 -6.84 -5.48 2.65
CA ASN A 107 -5.94 -6.57 2.28
C ASN A 107 -5.14 -6.22 1.00
N PRO A 108 -3.81 -6.27 1.03
CA PRO A 108 -2.98 -5.93 -0.14
C PRO A 108 -3.20 -6.86 -1.34
N LEU A 109 -3.69 -8.10 -1.14
CA LEU A 109 -4.10 -8.99 -2.23
C LEU A 109 -5.27 -8.39 -3.03
N PHE A 110 -6.36 -8.03 -2.35
CA PHE A 110 -7.51 -7.40 -3.00
C PHE A 110 -7.15 -6.05 -3.61
N ALA A 111 -6.24 -5.28 -3.00
CA ALA A 111 -5.70 -4.06 -3.58
C ALA A 111 -4.96 -4.32 -4.91
N ALA A 112 -4.10 -5.33 -4.97
CA ALA A 112 -3.38 -5.72 -6.18
C ALA A 112 -4.33 -6.20 -7.29
N ILE A 113 -5.33 -7.03 -6.94
CA ILE A 113 -6.39 -7.48 -7.86
C ILE A 113 -7.22 -6.27 -8.32
N TYR A 114 -7.58 -5.35 -7.42
CA TYR A 114 -8.31 -4.14 -7.81
C TYR A 114 -7.54 -3.32 -8.86
N GLY A 115 -6.22 -3.20 -8.67
CA GLY A 115 -5.31 -2.54 -9.63
C GLY A 115 -4.98 -3.36 -10.88
N GLY A 116 -5.20 -4.68 -10.87
CA GLY A 116 -4.90 -5.59 -11.98
C GLY A 116 -3.42 -6.01 -12.08
N HIS A 117 -2.67 -5.96 -10.98
CA HIS A 117 -1.22 -6.16 -10.97
C HIS A 117 -0.85 -7.61 -10.63
N LEU A 118 -0.75 -8.46 -11.65
CA LEU A 118 -0.49 -9.90 -11.51
C LEU A 118 0.86 -10.22 -10.84
N ASP A 119 1.90 -9.44 -11.13
CA ASP A 119 3.23 -9.56 -10.54
C ASP A 119 3.19 -9.37 -9.02
N ILE A 120 2.45 -8.36 -8.54
CA ILE A 120 2.22 -8.11 -7.13
C ILE A 120 1.38 -9.23 -6.50
N VAL A 121 0.33 -9.70 -7.18
CA VAL A 121 -0.46 -10.87 -6.70
C VAL A 121 0.45 -12.07 -6.50
N LYS A 122 1.28 -12.41 -7.49
CA LYS A 122 2.23 -13.53 -7.39
C LYS A 122 3.19 -13.36 -6.21
N TYR A 123 3.76 -12.16 -6.04
CA TYR A 123 4.68 -11.88 -4.95
C TYR A 123 4.01 -12.04 -3.57
N LEU A 124 2.81 -11.50 -3.39
CA LEU A 124 2.05 -11.63 -2.14
C LEU A 124 1.73 -13.10 -1.82
N VAL A 125 1.31 -13.89 -2.81
CA VAL A 125 1.04 -15.33 -2.64
C VAL A 125 2.29 -16.11 -2.29
N GLN A 126 3.43 -15.80 -2.92
CA GLN A 126 4.73 -16.40 -2.57
C GLN A 126 5.18 -16.06 -1.15
N ASN A 127 4.78 -14.90 -0.62
CA ASN A 127 5.03 -14.47 0.75
C ASN A 127 3.96 -14.93 1.74
N GLY A 128 3.12 -15.90 1.35
CA GLY A 128 2.22 -16.60 2.27
C GLY A 128 0.95 -15.85 2.64
N ILE A 129 0.54 -14.84 1.88
CA ILE A 129 -0.75 -14.19 2.10
C ILE A 129 -1.89 -15.22 2.01
N ASP A 130 -2.89 -15.09 2.87
CA ASP A 130 -4.08 -15.92 2.79
C ASP A 130 -4.92 -15.50 1.56
N ILE A 131 -5.19 -16.47 0.68
CA ILE A 131 -5.96 -16.28 -0.56
C ILE A 131 -7.40 -16.79 -0.42
N THR A 132 -7.76 -17.37 0.73
CA THR A 132 -9.11 -17.90 1.02
C THR A 132 -10.01 -16.88 1.70
N VAL A 133 -9.45 -15.73 2.08
CA VAL A 133 -10.19 -14.59 2.64
C VAL A 133 -11.23 -14.09 1.65
N LYS A 134 -12.38 -13.66 2.19
CA LYS A 134 -13.46 -13.06 1.41
C LYS A 134 -13.48 -11.57 1.59
N TYR A 135 -13.64 -10.82 0.51
CA TYR A 135 -13.74 -9.37 0.52
C TYR A 135 -15.00 -8.91 1.28
N THR A 136 -14.85 -8.02 2.25
CA THR A 136 -15.93 -7.52 3.11
C THR A 136 -16.40 -6.12 2.76
N GLY A 137 -15.81 -5.49 1.73
CA GLY A 137 -16.23 -4.16 1.28
C GLY A 137 -17.67 -4.13 0.77
N ASP A 138 -18.25 -2.94 0.70
CA ASP A 138 -19.67 -2.75 0.33
C ASP A 138 -20.01 -3.25 -1.08
N THR A 139 -19.03 -3.26 -1.98
CA THR A 139 -19.14 -3.81 -3.34
C THR A 139 -18.47 -5.18 -3.40
N MET A 140 -18.96 -6.11 -4.22
CA MET A 140 -18.33 -7.46 -4.37
C MET A 140 -18.18 -8.22 -3.03
N LYS A 141 -19.12 -7.99 -2.11
CA LYS A 141 -19.11 -8.57 -0.77
C LYS A 141 -19.14 -10.10 -0.83
N ASP A 142 -18.43 -10.72 0.10
CA ASP A 142 -18.34 -12.18 0.30
C ASP A 142 -17.68 -12.94 -0.87
N MET A 143 -16.98 -12.24 -1.77
CA MET A 143 -16.19 -12.83 -2.86
C MET A 143 -14.77 -13.18 -2.41
N GLY A 144 -14.30 -14.38 -2.75
CA GLY A 144 -12.89 -14.74 -2.61
C GLY A 144 -12.02 -14.03 -3.65
N ALA A 145 -10.70 -14.12 -3.50
CA ALA A 145 -9.75 -13.50 -4.41
C ALA A 145 -9.93 -13.97 -5.88
N TYR A 146 -10.26 -15.26 -6.08
CA TYR A 146 -10.53 -15.82 -7.40
C TYR A 146 -11.79 -15.20 -8.04
N GLU A 147 -12.93 -15.22 -7.33
CA GLU A 147 -14.19 -14.64 -7.87
C GLU A 147 -14.05 -13.14 -8.12
N PHE A 148 -13.34 -12.44 -7.24
CA PHE A 148 -13.08 -11.00 -7.38
C PHE A 148 -12.28 -10.70 -8.66
N ALA A 149 -11.27 -11.51 -8.99
CA ALA A 149 -10.51 -11.36 -10.23
C ALA A 149 -11.37 -11.64 -11.48
N ILE A 150 -12.25 -12.65 -11.42
CA ILE A 150 -13.20 -12.97 -12.51
C ILE A 150 -14.17 -11.82 -12.75
N GLU A 151 -14.79 -11.28 -11.71
CA GLU A 151 -15.74 -10.16 -11.80
C GLU A 151 -15.11 -8.93 -12.45
N ARG A 152 -13.79 -8.74 -12.25
CA ARG A 152 -13.02 -7.65 -12.86
C ARG A 152 -12.48 -7.96 -14.26
N GLY A 153 -12.75 -9.15 -14.80
CA GLY A 153 -12.27 -9.58 -16.11
C GLY A 153 -10.76 -9.87 -16.17
N GLN A 154 -10.13 -10.16 -15.03
CA GLN A 154 -8.69 -10.36 -14.91
C GLN A 154 -8.34 -11.85 -15.01
N THR A 155 -8.45 -12.40 -16.22
CA THR A 155 -8.33 -13.84 -16.46
C THR A 155 -7.01 -14.44 -15.96
N GLU A 156 -5.87 -13.79 -16.23
CA GLU A 156 -4.55 -14.32 -15.81
C GLU A 156 -4.40 -14.37 -14.28
N ILE A 157 -4.95 -13.38 -13.57
CA ILE A 157 -4.96 -13.34 -12.11
C ILE A 157 -5.87 -14.44 -11.57
N ALA A 158 -7.06 -14.59 -12.14
CA ALA A 158 -7.99 -15.62 -11.74
C ALA A 158 -7.43 -17.03 -11.96
N GLU A 159 -6.84 -17.31 -13.12
CA GLU A 159 -6.20 -18.60 -13.41
C GLU A 159 -5.07 -18.92 -12.42
N TYR A 160 -4.22 -17.93 -12.13
CA TYR A 160 -3.16 -18.09 -11.14
C TYR A 160 -3.71 -18.39 -9.74
N LEU A 161 -4.71 -17.63 -9.29
CA LEU A 161 -5.31 -17.83 -7.97
C LEU A 161 -6.01 -19.18 -7.86
N LYS A 162 -6.74 -19.59 -8.90
CA LYS A 162 -7.39 -20.90 -8.96
C LYS A 162 -6.38 -22.03 -8.80
N GLN A 163 -5.29 -21.99 -9.58
CA GLN A 163 -4.22 -22.97 -9.46
C GLN A 163 -3.68 -23.04 -8.02
N LYS A 164 -3.50 -21.89 -7.35
CA LYS A 164 -2.96 -21.84 -5.99
C LYS A 164 -3.95 -22.30 -4.92
N ILE A 165 -5.25 -22.18 -5.16
CA ILE A 165 -6.30 -22.72 -4.29
C ILE A 165 -6.34 -24.25 -4.43
N ASP A 166 -6.35 -24.76 -5.66
CA ASP A 166 -6.38 -26.20 -5.96
C ASP A 166 -5.13 -26.93 -5.42
N GLU A 167 -3.97 -26.27 -5.33
CA GLU A 167 -2.74 -26.81 -4.72
C GLU A 167 -2.79 -26.94 -3.19
N LYS A 168 -3.75 -26.27 -2.51
CA LYS A 168 -3.88 -26.27 -1.04
C LYS A 168 -4.93 -27.26 -0.52
N GLU A 169 -5.76 -27.83 -1.39
CA GLU A 169 -6.77 -28.87 -1.06
C GLU A 169 -6.17 -30.28 -1.09
#